data_AF-A0AAD7ECS6-F1
#
_entry.id   AF-A0AAD7ECS6-F1
#
_cell.length_a   1.000
_cell.length_b   1.000
_cell.length_c   1.000
_cell.angle_alpha   90.00
_cell.angle_beta   90.00
_cell.angle_gamma   90.00
#
_symmetry.space_group_name_H-M   'P 1'
#
loop_
_entity.id
_entity.type
_entity.pdbx_description
1 polymer ?
#
loop_
_entity_poly.entity_id
_entity_poly.type
_entity_poly.pdbx_seq_one_letter_code
_entity_poly.pdbx_strand_id
1 'polypeptide(L)'
;MVRHLLEAMASKLDSEFFRTVRHLGFRHHSAYSASEAIQLLGLCTEVINFQCDFGFADPTALLPLLTKMRIRRLVVNLERLFGAGPADPAHQLFAHVTHDMEPRVELLPAVPLLPAFTHLAVCWDSPWERLLSPLAECPRLQLLLVKFAPDSYDLDEESRAPYAYDVRFVIGRCADYWADWEVGVRGGSDLWVEGDEFVERKRAGEIETTRYWL
;
A
#
# COMPACT_ATOMS: atom_id res chain seq x y z
N MET A 1 -7.29 -27.59 -2.05
CA MET A 1 -6.05 -27.75 -2.84
C MET A 1 -4.86 -26.97 -2.28
N VAL A 2 -5.05 -25.84 -1.61
CA VAL A 2 -3.93 -24.98 -1.12
C VAL A 2 -3.40 -25.31 0.29
N ARG A 3 -4.21 -25.91 1.18
CA ARG A 3 -3.73 -26.42 2.49
C ARG A 3 -2.62 -27.47 2.34
N HIS A 4 -2.75 -28.34 1.34
CA HIS A 4 -1.71 -29.31 0.96
C HIS A 4 -0.47 -28.65 0.33
N LEU A 5 -0.56 -27.41 -0.16
CA LEU A 5 0.59 -26.69 -0.71
C LEU A 5 1.47 -26.12 0.41
N LEU A 6 0.92 -25.60 1.51
CA LEU A 6 1.72 -25.20 2.68
C LEU A 6 2.28 -26.38 3.46
N GLU A 7 1.52 -27.46 3.63
CA GLU A 7 2.03 -28.70 4.24
C GLU A 7 3.13 -29.32 3.35
N ALA A 8 2.97 -29.29 2.01
CA ALA A 8 4.01 -29.74 1.08
C ALA A 8 5.19 -28.77 0.95
N MET A 9 4.98 -27.45 1.09
CA MET A 9 6.03 -26.43 1.04
C MET A 9 6.82 -26.43 2.35
N ALA A 10 6.18 -26.49 3.52
CA ALA A 10 6.88 -26.57 4.80
C ALA A 10 7.56 -27.93 5.03
N SER A 11 7.09 -29.01 4.39
CA SER A 11 7.77 -30.32 4.45
C SER A 11 8.83 -30.55 3.37
N LYS A 12 8.87 -29.74 2.29
CA LYS A 12 9.85 -29.88 1.19
C LYS A 12 10.80 -28.69 1.03
N LEU A 13 10.44 -27.51 1.51
CA LEU A 13 11.32 -26.34 1.50
C LEU A 13 12.04 -26.27 2.84
N ASP A 14 13.36 -26.22 2.77
CA ASP A 14 14.19 -25.96 3.93
C ASP A 14 13.81 -24.60 4.54
N SER A 15 13.90 -24.49 5.87
CA SER A 15 13.94 -23.24 6.61
C SER A 15 14.83 -22.17 5.96
N GLU A 16 15.89 -22.57 5.25
CA GLU A 16 16.73 -21.66 4.48
C GLU A 16 15.96 -20.92 3.38
N PHE A 17 15.04 -21.58 2.67
CA PHE A 17 14.25 -20.95 1.61
C PHE A 17 13.46 -19.76 2.14
N PHE A 18 12.77 -19.91 3.27
CA PHE A 18 11.94 -18.84 3.83
C PHE A 18 12.76 -17.61 4.25
N ARG A 19 14.02 -17.80 4.63
CA ARG A 19 14.95 -16.68 4.91
C ARG A 19 15.38 -15.93 3.66
N THR A 20 15.20 -16.50 2.47
CA THR A 20 15.48 -15.82 1.20
C THR A 20 14.29 -15.00 0.69
N VAL A 21 13.09 -15.21 1.23
CA VAL A 21 11.88 -14.48 0.80
C VAL A 21 12.02 -13.00 1.13
N ARG A 22 12.06 -12.16 0.08
CA ARG A 22 12.15 -10.70 0.17
C ARG A 22 10.81 -10.00 -0.08
N HIS A 23 9.91 -10.66 -0.79
CA HIS A 23 8.60 -10.13 -1.19
C HIS A 23 7.54 -11.12 -0.74
N LEU A 24 6.56 -10.66 0.03
CA LEU A 24 5.48 -11.50 0.53
C LEU A 24 4.15 -10.77 0.39
N GLY A 25 3.19 -11.46 -0.22
CA GLY A 25 1.86 -10.94 -0.49
C GLY A 25 0.79 -11.91 -0.02
N PHE A 26 -0.25 -11.36 0.60
CA PHE A 26 -1.47 -12.05 0.99
C PHE A 26 -2.69 -11.46 0.27
N ARG A 27 -3.33 -12.25 -0.61
CA ARG A 27 -4.51 -11.84 -1.41
C ARG A 27 -5.82 -12.33 -0.78
N HIS A 28 -6.94 -11.63 -0.95
CA HIS A 28 -8.22 -11.89 -0.26
C HIS A 28 -8.86 -13.21 -0.71
N HIS A 29 -8.53 -13.66 -1.90
CA HIS A 29 -8.92 -14.97 -2.43
C HIS A 29 -7.83 -16.03 -2.26
N SER A 30 -6.80 -15.76 -1.47
CA SER A 30 -5.85 -16.79 -1.10
C SER A 30 -6.54 -17.84 -0.24
N ALA A 31 -6.18 -19.09 -0.43
CA ALA A 31 -6.76 -20.19 0.33
C ALA A 31 -6.02 -20.42 1.65
N TYR A 32 -5.54 -19.33 2.25
CA TYR A 32 -4.89 -19.29 3.55
C TYR A 32 -5.81 -18.68 4.59
N SER A 33 -5.89 -19.30 5.76
CA SER A 33 -6.42 -18.67 6.95
C SER A 33 -5.47 -17.58 7.48
N ALA A 34 -5.99 -16.64 8.27
CA ALA A 34 -5.17 -15.65 8.95
C ALA A 34 -4.06 -16.30 9.80
N SER A 35 -4.35 -17.43 10.45
CA SER A 35 -3.35 -18.18 11.23
C SER A 35 -2.23 -18.75 10.35
N GLU A 36 -2.55 -19.30 9.18
CA GLU A 36 -1.55 -19.82 8.24
C GLU A 36 -0.69 -18.68 7.68
N ALA A 37 -1.29 -17.54 7.37
CA ALA A 37 -0.57 -16.35 6.93
C ALA A 37 0.41 -15.83 8.00
N ILE A 38 -0.01 -15.79 9.28
CA ILE A 38 0.85 -15.41 10.42
C ILE A 38 2.01 -16.40 10.59
N GLN A 39 1.74 -17.71 10.50
CA GLN A 39 2.79 -18.73 10.60
C GLN A 39 3.81 -18.59 9.47
N LEU A 40 3.35 -18.44 8.22
CA LEU A 40 4.22 -18.25 7.06
C LEU A 40 5.06 -16.98 7.21
N LEU A 41 4.44 -15.88 7.65
CA LEU A 41 5.14 -14.63 7.90
C LEU A 41 6.23 -14.78 8.97
N GLY A 42 5.97 -15.56 10.03
CA GLY A 42 6.96 -15.87 11.07
C GLY A 42 8.19 -16.62 10.57
N LEU A 43 8.08 -17.34 9.44
CA LEU A 43 9.21 -18.02 8.79
C LEU A 43 10.02 -17.08 7.89
N CYS A 44 9.39 -16.04 7.34
CA CYS A 44 9.96 -15.12 6.36
C CYS A 44 10.54 -13.86 7.03
N THR A 45 11.69 -13.98 7.70
CA THR A 45 12.27 -12.88 8.51
C THR A 45 12.89 -11.74 7.72
N GLU A 46 13.20 -11.95 6.44
CA GLU A 46 13.94 -11.00 5.60
C GLU A 46 13.03 -10.26 4.60
N VAL A 47 11.72 -10.23 4.84
CA VAL A 47 10.76 -9.52 3.99
C VAL A 47 11.06 -8.03 4.00
N ILE A 48 11.19 -7.45 2.80
CA ILE A 48 11.39 -6.02 2.57
C ILE A 48 10.17 -5.38 1.88
N ASN A 49 9.39 -6.16 1.14
CA ASN A 49 8.14 -5.73 0.52
C ASN A 49 7.02 -6.64 1.03
N PHE A 50 6.05 -6.07 1.74
CA PHE A 50 4.90 -6.79 2.25
C PHE A 50 3.62 -6.17 1.69
N GLN A 51 2.73 -7.00 1.14
CA GLN A 51 1.40 -6.58 0.74
C GLN A 51 0.33 -7.47 1.38
N CYS A 52 -0.76 -6.86 1.84
CA CYS A 52 -1.94 -7.60 2.26
C CYS A 52 -3.22 -6.83 1.94
N ASP A 53 -4.15 -7.48 1.26
CA ASP A 53 -5.46 -6.93 0.89
C ASP A 53 -6.61 -7.49 1.75
N PHE A 54 -6.35 -8.43 2.66
CA PHE A 54 -7.37 -9.02 3.53
C PHE A 54 -7.16 -8.73 5.01
N GLY A 55 -8.26 -8.77 5.75
CA GLY A 55 -8.27 -8.55 7.20
C GLY A 55 -7.78 -9.76 7.97
N PHE A 56 -6.86 -9.55 8.91
CA PHE A 56 -6.51 -10.56 9.89
C PHE A 56 -7.58 -10.57 10.99
N ALA A 57 -8.05 -11.75 11.39
CA ALA A 57 -8.99 -11.89 12.50
C ALA A 57 -8.40 -11.36 13.82
N ASP A 58 -7.08 -11.44 13.96
CA ASP A 58 -6.31 -10.87 15.06
C ASP A 58 -5.12 -10.07 14.51
N PRO A 59 -5.27 -8.75 14.30
CA PRO A 59 -4.18 -7.89 13.85
C PRO A 59 -3.04 -7.79 14.88
N THR A 60 -3.32 -8.04 16.18
CA THR A 60 -2.31 -7.95 17.24
C THR A 60 -1.26 -9.06 17.15
N ALA A 61 -1.59 -10.18 16.53
CA ALA A 61 -0.64 -11.25 16.24
C ALA A 61 0.30 -10.92 15.06
N LEU A 62 -0.14 -10.07 14.13
CA LEU A 62 0.63 -9.68 12.94
C LEU A 62 1.68 -8.61 13.26
N LEU A 63 1.30 -7.59 14.03
CA LEU A 63 2.14 -6.42 14.30
C LEU A 63 3.55 -6.78 14.84
N PRO A 64 3.71 -7.69 15.84
CA PRO A 64 5.02 -8.06 16.37
C PRO A 64 5.92 -8.81 15.38
N LEU A 65 5.35 -9.39 14.31
CA LEU A 65 6.13 -10.03 13.25
C LEU A 65 6.66 -8.98 12.29
N LEU A 66 5.82 -8.05 11.86
CA LEU A 66 6.22 -6.98 10.95
C LEU A 66 7.28 -6.06 11.56
N THR A 67 7.24 -5.79 12.87
CA THR A 67 8.25 -4.96 13.56
C THR A 67 9.64 -5.60 13.63
N LYS A 68 9.73 -6.92 13.48
CA LYS A 68 11.01 -7.64 13.44
C LYS A 68 11.62 -7.66 12.04
N MET A 69 10.86 -7.26 11.02
CA MET A 69 11.26 -7.27 9.62
C MET A 69 11.80 -5.91 9.21
N ARG A 70 12.63 -5.90 8.16
CA ARG A 70 13.17 -4.66 7.56
C ARG A 70 12.28 -4.18 6.42
N ILE A 71 10.98 -4.07 6.70
CA ILE A 71 10.00 -3.68 5.69
C ILE A 71 10.34 -2.28 5.19
N ARG A 72 10.57 -2.16 3.89
CA ARG A 72 10.77 -0.89 3.20
C ARG A 72 9.47 -0.40 2.58
N ARG A 73 8.65 -1.34 2.13
CA ARG A 73 7.35 -1.09 1.51
C ARG A 73 6.30 -1.98 2.14
N LEU A 74 5.40 -1.33 2.86
CA LEU A 74 4.24 -1.96 3.47
C LEU A 74 3.01 -1.51 2.69
N VAL A 75 2.39 -2.38 1.92
CA VAL A 75 1.16 -2.08 1.18
C VAL A 75 0.02 -2.82 1.85
N VAL A 76 -0.59 -2.17 2.81
CA VAL A 76 -1.71 -2.74 3.57
C VAL A 76 -2.79 -1.69 3.68
N ASN A 77 -4.02 -2.12 3.89
CA ASN A 77 -5.05 -1.24 4.38
C ASN A 77 -4.88 -1.07 5.90
N LEU A 78 -4.63 0.16 6.37
CA LEU A 78 -4.38 0.41 7.79
C LEU A 78 -5.54 -0.05 8.71
N GLU A 79 -6.80 0.03 8.27
CA GLU A 79 -7.94 -0.50 9.05
C GLU A 79 -7.81 -2.00 9.28
N ARG A 80 -7.36 -2.74 8.25
CA ARG A 80 -7.15 -4.19 8.37
C ARG A 80 -5.99 -4.55 9.28
N LEU A 81 -5.01 -3.65 9.40
CA LEU A 81 -3.81 -3.84 10.20
C LEU A 81 -3.99 -3.45 11.68
N PHE A 82 -4.82 -2.44 11.97
CA PHE A 82 -5.05 -1.96 13.34
C PHE A 82 -6.44 -2.32 13.89
N GLY A 83 -7.32 -2.86 13.05
CA GLY A 83 -8.71 -3.13 13.39
C GLY A 83 -9.54 -1.86 13.44
N ALA A 84 -10.71 -1.93 14.08
CA ALA A 84 -11.63 -0.80 14.22
C ALA A 84 -11.21 0.22 15.31
N GLY A 85 -10.10 -0.03 16.01
CA GLY A 85 -9.60 0.86 17.06
C GLY A 85 -8.81 2.05 16.50
N PRO A 86 -8.64 3.13 17.28
CA PRO A 86 -7.73 4.20 16.90
C PRO A 86 -6.31 3.64 16.77
N ALA A 87 -5.65 3.95 15.65
CA ALA A 87 -4.24 3.63 15.47
C ALA A 87 -3.40 4.39 16.51
N ASP A 88 -2.53 3.68 17.23
CA ASP A 88 -1.55 4.32 18.12
C ASP A 88 -0.37 4.84 17.29
N PRO A 89 -0.27 6.15 17.01
CA PRO A 89 0.81 6.71 16.17
C PRO A 89 2.21 6.43 16.71
N ALA A 90 2.35 6.13 18.00
CA ALA A 90 3.63 5.78 18.61
C ALA A 90 4.04 4.32 18.37
N HIS A 91 3.18 3.51 17.73
CA HIS A 91 3.47 2.11 17.45
C HIS A 91 4.69 1.97 16.53
N GLN A 92 5.69 1.19 16.96
CA GLN A 92 7.00 1.09 16.28
C GLN A 92 6.90 0.71 14.79
N LEU A 93 5.87 -0.03 14.39
CA LEU A 93 5.65 -0.37 12.98
C LEU A 93 5.53 0.86 12.08
N PHE A 94 4.96 1.95 12.60
CA PHE A 94 4.80 3.21 11.87
C PHE A 94 6.12 3.89 11.50
N ALA A 95 7.21 3.53 12.16
CA ALA A 95 8.55 3.96 11.77
C ALA A 95 8.97 3.50 10.37
N HIS A 96 8.28 2.51 9.81
CA HIS A 96 8.66 1.85 8.54
C HIS A 96 7.53 1.85 7.50
N VAL A 97 6.34 2.35 7.84
CA VAL A 97 5.23 2.43 6.89
C VAL A 97 5.47 3.58 5.93
N THR A 98 5.74 3.24 4.69
CA THR A 98 5.98 4.19 3.59
C THR A 98 4.77 4.34 2.68
N HIS A 99 3.97 3.29 2.55
CA HIS A 99 2.84 3.19 1.65
C HIS A 99 1.56 2.81 2.43
N ASP A 100 0.41 3.29 1.96
CA ASP A 100 -0.90 2.82 2.40
C ASP A 100 -1.83 2.81 1.20
N MET A 101 -2.71 1.81 1.18
CA MET A 101 -3.69 1.64 0.12
C MET A 101 -5.09 1.59 0.72
N GLU A 102 -5.89 2.58 0.28
CA GLU A 102 -7.30 2.75 0.63
C GLU A 102 -7.54 2.87 2.14
N PRO A 103 -6.86 3.81 2.83
CA PRO A 103 -7.28 4.12 4.18
C PRO A 103 -8.73 4.56 4.16
N ARG A 104 -9.47 4.08 5.15
CA ARG A 104 -10.70 4.71 5.54
C ARG A 104 -10.46 6.19 5.80
N VAL A 105 -11.41 7.02 5.38
CA VAL A 105 -11.35 8.48 5.58
C VAL A 105 -11.07 8.82 7.05
N GLU A 106 -11.60 8.04 7.99
CA GLU A 106 -11.41 8.23 9.42
C GLU A 106 -9.97 8.02 9.90
N LEU A 107 -9.13 7.34 9.11
CA LEU A 107 -7.72 7.11 9.41
C LEU A 107 -6.79 8.16 8.78
N LEU A 108 -7.29 8.99 7.85
CA LEU A 108 -6.50 10.06 7.23
C LEU A 108 -5.83 11.01 8.25
N PRO A 109 -6.47 11.38 9.39
CA PRO A 109 -5.81 12.21 10.41
C PRO A 109 -4.62 11.54 11.11
N ALA A 110 -4.48 10.21 11.03
CA ALA A 110 -3.34 9.50 11.59
C ALA A 110 -2.13 9.49 10.64
N VAL A 111 -2.35 9.72 9.33
CA VAL A 111 -1.29 9.67 8.31
C VAL A 111 -0.14 10.66 8.59
N PRO A 112 -0.39 11.93 8.99
CA PRO A 112 0.68 12.87 9.36
C PRO A 112 1.59 12.38 10.50
N LEU A 113 1.08 11.47 11.34
CA LEU A 113 1.78 10.95 12.51
C LEU A 113 2.76 9.82 12.13
N LEU A 114 2.72 9.34 10.90
CA LEU A 114 3.56 8.27 10.39
C LEU A 114 4.89 8.84 9.89
N PRO A 115 6.01 8.65 10.63
CA PRO A 115 7.25 9.36 10.33
C PRO A 115 7.88 8.96 8.98
N ALA A 116 7.66 7.75 8.48
CA ALA A 116 8.24 7.29 7.20
C ALA A 116 7.27 7.38 6.02
N PHE A 117 6.06 7.92 6.23
CA PHE A 117 5.00 7.85 5.25
C PHE A 117 5.23 8.81 4.08
N THR A 118 5.24 8.26 2.87
CA THR A 118 5.62 8.98 1.64
C THR A 118 4.61 8.75 0.51
N HIS A 119 3.84 7.68 0.54
CA HIS A 119 2.99 7.27 -0.57
C HIS A 119 1.59 6.89 -0.09
N LEU A 120 0.57 7.53 -0.63
CA LEU A 120 -0.83 7.26 -0.29
C LEU A 120 -1.59 6.91 -1.56
N ALA A 121 -2.24 5.75 -1.59
CA ALA A 121 -3.24 5.43 -2.61
C ALA A 121 -4.64 5.44 -1.99
N VAL A 122 -5.60 6.06 -2.68
CA VAL A 122 -7.01 6.09 -2.29
C VAL A 122 -7.88 5.62 -3.45
N CYS A 123 -8.95 4.86 -3.17
CA CYS A 123 -9.99 4.61 -4.16
C CYS A 123 -10.99 5.77 -4.10
N TRP A 124 -11.38 6.29 -5.26
CA TRP A 124 -12.25 7.46 -5.30
C TRP A 124 -13.74 7.10 -5.17
N ASP A 125 -14.27 7.23 -3.96
CA ASP A 125 -15.72 7.21 -3.68
C ASP A 125 -16.16 8.38 -2.77
N SER A 126 -15.22 9.22 -2.34
CA SER A 126 -15.40 10.23 -1.29
C SER A 126 -15.27 11.67 -1.85
N PRO A 127 -15.67 12.73 -1.12
CA PRO A 127 -15.49 14.12 -1.58
C PRO A 127 -14.04 14.62 -1.57
N TRP A 128 -13.66 15.46 -2.56
CA TRP A 128 -12.30 15.97 -2.82
C TRP A 128 -11.67 16.63 -1.61
N GLU A 129 -12.47 17.35 -0.83
CA GLU A 129 -12.04 18.14 0.33
C GLU A 129 -11.39 17.30 1.41
N ARG A 130 -11.71 16.00 1.47
CA ARG A 130 -11.14 15.08 2.47
C ARG A 130 -9.71 14.67 2.15
N LEU A 131 -9.29 14.76 0.89
CA LEU A 131 -7.90 14.49 0.49
C LEU A 131 -6.96 15.69 0.74
N LEU A 132 -7.51 16.88 0.99
CA LEU A 132 -6.73 18.08 1.25
C LEU A 132 -5.94 18.03 2.55
N SER A 133 -6.57 17.51 3.61
CA SER A 133 -5.92 17.44 4.93
C SER A 133 -4.65 16.59 4.87
N PRO A 134 -4.64 15.38 4.29
CA PRO A 134 -3.40 14.63 4.08
C PRO A 134 -2.34 15.39 3.28
N LEU A 135 -2.70 16.04 2.17
CA LEU A 135 -1.75 16.81 1.35
C LEU A 135 -1.11 17.95 2.16
N ALA A 136 -1.91 18.68 2.94
CA ALA A 136 -1.43 19.83 3.71
C ALA A 136 -0.63 19.41 4.96
N GLU A 137 -1.04 18.33 5.62
CA GLU A 137 -0.52 17.93 6.94
C GLU A 137 0.61 16.90 6.85
N CYS A 138 0.83 16.28 5.69
CA CYS A 138 1.89 15.30 5.48
C CYS A 138 3.04 15.91 4.65
N PRO A 139 3.99 16.64 5.26
CA PRO A 139 5.10 17.28 4.53
C PRO A 139 6.06 16.27 3.88
N ARG A 140 6.03 15.00 4.32
CA ARG A 140 6.84 13.91 3.75
C ARG A 140 6.13 13.15 2.64
N LEU A 141 4.84 13.41 2.41
CA LEU A 141 4.11 12.78 1.33
C LEU A 141 4.74 13.19 -0.01
N GLN A 142 5.15 12.20 -0.80
CA GLN A 142 5.78 12.34 -2.10
C GLN A 142 4.78 12.08 -3.23
N LEU A 143 3.86 11.14 -3.01
CA LEU A 143 2.83 10.75 -3.98
C LEU A 143 1.47 10.55 -3.30
N LEU A 144 0.45 11.19 -3.87
CA LEU A 144 -0.97 10.87 -3.64
C LEU A 144 -1.55 10.30 -4.93
N LEU A 145 -1.79 8.99 -4.94
CA LEU A 145 -2.37 8.24 -6.03
C LEU A 145 -3.87 8.06 -5.83
N VAL A 146 -4.69 8.64 -6.70
CA VAL A 146 -6.14 8.39 -6.71
C VAL A 146 -6.46 7.34 -7.77
N LYS A 147 -7.16 6.29 -7.34
CA LYS A 147 -7.56 5.16 -8.18
C LYS A 147 -9.03 5.29 -8.56
N PHE A 148 -9.32 5.05 -9.82
CA PHE A 148 -10.68 4.96 -10.34
C PHE A 148 -10.99 3.52 -10.73
N ALA A 149 -12.23 3.12 -10.48
CA ALA A 149 -12.74 1.86 -11.02
C ALA A 149 -12.76 1.95 -12.56
N PRO A 150 -12.47 0.85 -13.29
CA PRO A 150 -12.50 0.81 -14.75
C PRO A 150 -13.82 1.23 -15.42
N ASP A 151 -14.91 1.34 -14.66
CA ASP A 151 -16.21 1.70 -15.20
C ASP A 151 -16.65 3.12 -14.78
N SER A 152 -15.82 3.83 -14.02
CA SER A 152 -16.14 5.15 -13.40
C SER A 152 -15.57 6.36 -14.15
N TYR A 153 -15.30 6.20 -15.46
CA TYR A 153 -14.48 7.14 -16.25
C TYR A 153 -15.21 8.36 -16.82
N ASP A 154 -16.53 8.49 -16.65
CA ASP A 154 -17.30 9.66 -17.13
C ASP A 154 -17.15 10.87 -16.19
N LEU A 155 -15.92 11.16 -15.77
CA LEU A 155 -15.60 12.42 -15.10
C LEU A 155 -15.29 13.45 -16.17
N ASP A 156 -16.23 14.37 -16.36
CA ASP A 156 -16.03 15.51 -17.25
C ASP A 156 -14.72 16.24 -16.90
N GLU A 157 -14.09 16.81 -17.93
CA GLU A 157 -12.81 17.50 -17.78
C GLU A 157 -12.91 18.82 -16.98
N GLU A 158 -14.08 19.19 -16.45
CA GLU A 158 -14.28 20.44 -15.71
C GLU A 158 -14.59 20.22 -14.21
N SER A 159 -15.08 19.05 -13.81
CA SER A 159 -15.10 18.57 -12.40
C SER A 159 -13.73 18.08 -11.91
N ARG A 160 -12.71 18.23 -12.76
CA ARG A 160 -11.33 17.81 -12.52
C ARG A 160 -10.83 18.31 -11.18
N ALA A 161 -10.30 17.36 -10.42
CA ALA A 161 -9.79 17.49 -9.08
C ALA A 161 -9.22 18.90 -8.84
N PRO A 162 -9.76 19.69 -7.90
CA PRO A 162 -9.25 21.03 -7.58
C PRO A 162 -7.76 21.04 -7.15
N TYR A 163 -7.13 19.86 -7.13
CA TYR A 163 -5.78 19.56 -6.69
C TYR A 163 -4.84 19.15 -7.81
N ALA A 164 -5.26 19.27 -9.07
CA ALA A 164 -4.35 19.11 -10.23
C ALA A 164 -3.05 19.88 -10.02
N TYR A 165 -3.08 21.03 -9.36
CA TYR A 165 -1.94 21.89 -9.08
C TYR A 165 -0.95 21.34 -8.04
N ASP A 166 -1.33 20.41 -7.17
CA ASP A 166 -0.37 19.79 -6.27
C ASP A 166 0.53 18.84 -7.08
N VAL A 167 1.84 19.03 -6.98
CA VAL A 167 2.80 18.25 -7.77
C VAL A 167 2.78 16.76 -7.41
N ARG A 168 2.35 16.43 -6.18
CA ARG A 168 2.28 15.06 -5.66
C ARG A 168 1.01 14.34 -6.09
N PHE A 169 0.03 15.06 -6.64
CA PHE A 169 -1.26 14.50 -7.00
C PHE A 169 -1.20 13.79 -8.35
N VAL A 170 -1.59 12.51 -8.33
CA VAL A 170 -1.57 11.62 -9.48
C VAL A 170 -2.83 10.76 -9.49
N ILE A 171 -3.37 10.51 -10.67
CA ILE A 171 -4.47 9.60 -10.92
C ILE A 171 -3.92 8.45 -11.74
N GLY A 172 -3.99 7.25 -11.16
CA GLY A 172 -3.51 6.01 -11.77
C GLY A 172 -4.65 5.17 -12.30
N ARG A 173 -4.45 4.59 -13.48
CA ARG A 173 -5.32 3.55 -14.01
C ARG A 173 -4.78 2.20 -13.59
N CYS A 174 -5.52 1.49 -12.74
CA CYS A 174 -5.16 0.16 -12.30
C CYS A 174 -6.34 -0.78 -12.42
N ALA A 175 -6.33 -1.63 -13.45
CA ALA A 175 -7.33 -2.69 -13.57
C ALA A 175 -7.09 -3.82 -12.55
N ASP A 176 -5.83 -4.18 -12.30
CA ASP A 176 -5.44 -5.17 -11.30
C ASP A 176 -4.17 -4.74 -10.56
N TYR A 177 -4.35 -4.19 -9.36
CA TYR A 177 -3.27 -3.71 -8.49
C TYR A 177 -2.36 -4.83 -8.01
N TRP A 178 -2.89 -6.04 -7.91
CA TRP A 178 -2.07 -7.19 -7.55
C TRP A 178 -1.11 -7.55 -8.66
N ALA A 179 -1.60 -7.59 -9.91
CA ALA A 179 -0.76 -7.85 -11.07
C ALA A 179 0.33 -6.78 -11.23
N ASP A 180 -0.03 -5.51 -11.01
CA ASP A 180 0.90 -4.39 -11.03
C ASP A 180 2.01 -4.52 -9.96
N TRP A 181 1.65 -4.81 -8.72
CA TRP A 181 2.63 -5.07 -7.67
C TRP A 181 3.54 -6.27 -7.98
N GLU A 182 2.99 -7.34 -8.58
CA GLU A 182 3.79 -8.49 -9.01
C GLU A 182 4.85 -8.12 -10.06
N VAL A 183 4.56 -7.17 -10.94
CA VAL A 183 5.54 -6.63 -11.89
C VAL A 183 6.64 -5.89 -11.13
N GLY A 184 6.28 -5.02 -10.19
CA GLY A 184 7.23 -4.27 -9.37
C GLY A 184 8.19 -5.15 -8.58
N VAL A 185 7.69 -6.19 -7.90
CA VAL A 185 8.55 -7.10 -7.12
C VAL A 185 9.45 -7.97 -7.98
N ARG A 186 9.15 -8.14 -9.28
CA ARG A 186 10.01 -8.83 -10.25
C ARG A 186 11.05 -7.89 -10.91
N GLY A 187 11.13 -6.64 -10.45
CA GLY A 187 12.05 -5.63 -10.96
C GLY A 187 11.51 -4.83 -12.15
N GLY A 188 10.22 -4.96 -12.47
CA GLY A 188 9.55 -4.05 -13.40
C GLY A 188 9.13 -2.74 -12.74
N SER A 189 8.46 -1.88 -13.52
CA SER A 189 7.80 -0.68 -13.00
C SER A 189 6.38 -1.04 -12.57
N ASP A 190 6.02 -0.65 -11.36
CA ASP A 190 4.63 -0.69 -10.88
C ASP A 190 4.10 0.73 -10.71
N LEU A 191 2.82 0.88 -10.37
CA LEU A 191 2.16 2.19 -10.27
C LEU A 191 2.82 3.17 -9.31
N TRP A 192 3.56 2.70 -8.32
CA TRP A 192 4.25 3.59 -7.40
C TRP A 192 5.50 4.14 -8.05
N VAL A 193 6.26 3.28 -8.74
CA VAL A 193 7.42 3.71 -9.53
C VAL A 193 6.99 4.66 -10.64
N GLU A 194 5.93 4.32 -11.38
CA GLU A 194 5.39 5.20 -12.43
C GLU A 194 4.86 6.52 -11.85
N GLY A 195 4.22 6.47 -10.69
CA GLY A 195 3.76 7.64 -9.94
C GLY A 195 4.91 8.55 -9.53
N ASP A 196 5.98 7.99 -8.97
CA ASP A 196 7.21 8.73 -8.61
C ASP A 196 7.84 9.39 -9.84
N GLU A 197 8.02 8.64 -10.93
CA GLU A 197 8.57 9.17 -12.18
C GLU A 197 7.72 10.32 -12.72
N PHE A 198 6.39 10.19 -12.67
CA PHE A 198 5.48 11.25 -13.08
C PHE A 198 5.62 12.51 -12.21
N VAL A 199 5.65 12.35 -10.89
CA VAL A 199 5.82 13.47 -9.94
C VAL A 199 7.17 14.15 -10.15
N GLU A 200 8.26 13.40 -10.33
CA GLU A 200 9.59 13.96 -10.59
C GLU A 200 9.65 14.74 -11.90
N ARG A 201 9.07 14.21 -12.98
CA ARG A 201 8.99 14.91 -14.27
C ARG A 201 8.12 16.18 -14.18
N LYS A 202 7.06 16.16 -13.39
CA LYS A 202 6.23 17.33 -13.08
C LYS A 202 7.02 18.38 -12.28
N ARG A 203 7.80 17.98 -11.27
CA ARG A 203 8.73 18.85 -10.51
C ARG A 203 9.79 19.48 -11.42
N ALA A 204 10.27 18.74 -12.41
CA ALA A 204 11.23 19.21 -13.41
C ALA A 204 10.62 20.13 -14.49
N GLY A 205 9.29 20.26 -14.54
CA GLY A 205 8.59 21.05 -15.56
C GLY A 205 8.49 20.37 -16.92
N GLU A 206 8.77 19.07 -17.01
CA GLU A 206 8.60 18.28 -18.24
C GLU A 206 7.14 17.89 -18.51
N ILE A 207 6.32 17.93 -17.47
CA ILE A 207 4.89 17.67 -17.50
C ILE A 207 4.17 18.92 -16.99
N GLU A 208 3.12 19.35 -17.69
CA GLU A 208 2.28 20.47 -17.25
C GLU A 208 1.78 20.25 -15.82
N THR A 209 1.82 21.29 -14.99
CA THR A 209 1.42 21.19 -13.58
C THR A 209 -0.04 20.81 -13.41
N THR A 210 -0.89 21.05 -14.40
CA THR A 210 -2.31 20.67 -14.40
C THR A 210 -2.55 19.25 -14.90
N ARG A 211 -1.52 18.54 -15.39
CA ARG A 211 -1.62 17.14 -15.75
C ARG A 211 -1.40 16.28 -14.51
N TYR A 212 -2.24 15.27 -14.38
CA TYR A 212 -2.24 14.38 -13.21
C TYR A 212 -2.60 12.94 -13.57
N TRP A 213 -2.74 12.58 -14.86
CA TRP A 213 -3.01 11.21 -15.28
C TRP A 213 -1.71 10.51 -15.66
N LEU A 214 -1.50 9.31 -15.08
CA LEU A 214 -0.54 8.30 -15.55
C LEU A 214 -1.05 7.64 -16.84
#